data_AF-A0A1S3S062-F1
#
_entry.id   AF-A0A1S3S062-F1
#
_cell.length_a   1.000
_cell.length_b   1.000
_cell.length_c   1.000
_cell.angle_alpha   90.00
_cell.angle_beta   90.00
_cell.angle_gamma   90.00
#
_symmetry.space_group_name_H-M   'P 1'
#
loop_
_entity.id
_entity.type
_entity.pdbx_description
1 polymer ?
#
loop_
_entity_poly.entity_id
_entity_poly.type
_entity_poly.pdbx_seq_one_letter_code
_entity_poly.pdbx_strand_id
1 'polypeptide(L)'
;MTDYTLDSRGDVGAWVREAAMTSLMEVTLCVVGTAPQLLSPDLVNGMMCSLAQQSAEKIDRYRAHAGSVFVRLLHSNNPAVPHIPHREELLAIFPTEGAESLNWNAPSQAFPHITQLLRLPQYQYHTLLGLTVSVGGLTESTVRFSSQSLFDHLMLIQQDPAALGQFSDALLRVFRHNLRNDRVSIPFLKMLDQMLARACFDTFTTDQDHQFCVVLLSLCKEEIKKSKDTRKLRSAIAVFCGLIQFQGEVRKKVLFQLLLLLCHRFPVIRKTTASQVYEMLLTYDDVIDPDVMDDVMTSLSDTNWEEDVATVRTHRNQLCDWLGVQKPQLVAKGPVQ
;
A
#
# COMPACT_ATOMS: atom_id res chain seq x y z
N MET A 1 -20.52 1.41 4.91
CA MET A 1 -19.41 2.27 5.37
C MET A 1 -18.42 2.57 4.23
N THR A 2 -18.89 2.74 3.00
CA THR A 2 -18.03 2.84 1.80
C THR A 2 -18.13 4.19 1.09
N ASP A 3 -18.90 5.14 1.65
CA ASP A 3 -19.03 6.47 1.09
C ASP A 3 -17.76 7.27 1.39
N TYR A 4 -16.91 7.47 0.38
CA TYR A 4 -15.66 8.24 0.46
C TYR A 4 -15.72 9.55 -0.33
N THR A 5 -16.91 10.11 -0.46
CA THR A 5 -17.16 11.33 -1.23
C THR A 5 -16.35 12.50 -0.69
N LEU A 6 -15.73 13.23 -1.61
CA LEU A 6 -14.96 14.44 -1.34
C LEU A 6 -15.69 15.66 -1.90
N ASP A 7 -15.71 16.75 -1.13
CA ASP A 7 -16.08 18.08 -1.62
C ASP A 7 -15.02 19.12 -1.20
N SER A 8 -15.32 20.40 -1.35
CA SER A 8 -14.42 21.51 -0.99
C SER A 8 -14.02 21.55 0.50
N ARG A 9 -14.76 20.85 1.38
CA ARG A 9 -14.49 20.71 2.82
C ARG A 9 -13.69 19.46 3.16
N GLY A 10 -13.42 18.58 2.19
CA GLY A 10 -12.71 17.33 2.38
C GLY A 10 -13.62 16.10 2.33
N ASP A 11 -13.34 15.09 3.17
CA ASP A 11 -14.05 13.80 3.22
C ASP A 11 -15.41 13.94 3.93
N VAL A 12 -16.40 14.46 3.20
CA VAL A 12 -17.79 14.58 3.67
C VAL A 12 -18.49 13.24 3.79
N GLY A 13 -18.08 12.25 2.98
CA GLY A 13 -18.54 10.87 3.14
C GLY A 13 -18.24 10.30 4.53
N ALA A 14 -17.22 10.84 5.22
CA ALA A 14 -16.86 10.36 6.55
C ALA A 14 -17.94 10.60 7.61
N TRP A 15 -18.77 11.64 7.48
CA TRP A 15 -19.94 11.83 8.36
C TRP A 15 -20.98 10.73 8.17
N VAL A 16 -21.20 10.31 6.92
CA VAL A 16 -22.10 9.20 6.59
C VAL A 16 -21.52 7.90 7.14
N ARG A 17 -20.20 7.68 7.03
CA ARG A 17 -19.53 6.51 7.61
C ARG A 17 -19.65 6.48 9.13
N GLU A 18 -19.42 7.61 9.82
CA GLU A 18 -19.57 7.73 11.28
C GLU A 18 -20.99 7.41 11.75
N ALA A 19 -22.00 8.04 11.13
CA ALA A 19 -23.40 7.75 11.43
C ALA A 19 -23.75 6.28 11.18
N ALA A 20 -23.30 5.71 10.05
CA ALA A 20 -23.53 4.30 9.73
C ALA A 20 -22.90 3.35 10.76
N MET A 21 -21.70 3.66 11.26
CA MET A 21 -21.05 2.86 12.32
C MET A 21 -21.85 2.90 13.62
N THR A 22 -22.31 4.08 14.03
CA THR A 22 -23.18 4.24 15.22
C THR A 22 -24.47 3.46 15.07
N SER A 23 -25.21 3.69 13.97
CA SER A 23 -26.50 3.02 13.75
C SER A 23 -26.34 1.51 13.64
N LEU A 24 -25.29 1.02 12.98
CA LEU A 24 -25.03 -0.41 12.87
C LEU A 24 -24.78 -1.03 14.25
N MET A 25 -24.02 -0.36 15.11
CA MET A 25 -23.79 -0.81 16.48
C MET A 25 -25.10 -0.90 17.27
N GLU A 26 -25.89 0.18 17.28
CA GLU A 26 -27.13 0.26 18.06
C GLU A 26 -28.15 -0.79 17.59
N VAL A 27 -28.35 -0.91 16.28
CA VAL A 27 -29.23 -1.92 15.70
C VAL A 27 -28.74 -3.32 16.03
N THR A 28 -27.43 -3.58 15.90
CA THR A 28 -26.87 -4.89 16.24
C THR A 28 -27.16 -5.23 17.69
N LEU A 29 -26.83 -4.35 18.65
CA LEU A 29 -27.06 -4.62 20.07
C LEU A 29 -28.55 -4.82 20.40
N CYS A 30 -29.45 -4.09 19.74
CA CYS A 30 -30.89 -4.31 19.88
C CYS A 30 -31.33 -5.69 19.35
N VAL A 31 -30.82 -6.09 18.19
CA VAL A 31 -31.11 -7.39 17.58
C VAL A 31 -30.55 -8.54 18.41
N VAL A 32 -29.35 -8.42 18.99
CA VAL A 32 -28.81 -9.45 19.90
C VAL A 32 -29.77 -9.71 21.07
N GLY A 33 -30.40 -8.64 21.60
CA GLY A 33 -31.37 -8.73 22.70
C GLY A 33 -32.72 -9.35 22.35
N THR A 34 -33.09 -9.35 21.07
CA THR A 34 -34.48 -9.65 20.64
C THR A 34 -34.58 -10.80 19.65
N ALA A 35 -33.69 -10.83 18.65
CA ALA A 35 -33.68 -11.80 17.55
C ALA A 35 -32.25 -12.10 17.07
N PRO A 36 -31.36 -12.66 17.92
CA PRO A 36 -29.95 -12.89 17.58
C PRO A 36 -29.75 -13.78 16.35
N GLN A 37 -30.72 -14.63 16.01
CA GLN A 37 -30.73 -15.47 14.80
C GLN A 37 -30.71 -14.68 13.48
N LEU A 38 -31.06 -13.38 13.50
CA LEU A 38 -30.96 -12.52 12.32
C LEU A 38 -29.51 -12.11 12.01
N LEU A 39 -28.61 -12.24 13.00
CA LEU A 39 -27.19 -11.93 12.85
C LEU A 39 -26.45 -13.13 12.29
N SER A 40 -26.58 -13.35 10.98
CA SER A 40 -25.85 -14.42 10.30
C SER A 40 -24.31 -14.26 10.42
N PRO A 41 -23.53 -15.36 10.36
CA PRO A 41 -22.07 -15.29 10.40
C PRO A 41 -21.47 -14.33 9.36
N ASP A 42 -21.98 -14.34 8.13
CA ASP A 42 -21.48 -13.48 7.05
C ASP A 42 -21.72 -11.99 7.32
N LEU A 43 -22.89 -11.67 7.88
CA LEU A 43 -23.25 -10.29 8.25
C LEU A 43 -22.35 -9.78 9.38
N VAL A 44 -22.13 -10.58 10.42
CA VAL A 44 -21.26 -10.21 11.54
C VAL A 44 -19.80 -10.08 11.08
N ASN A 45 -19.32 -11.04 10.26
CA ASN A 45 -17.99 -10.98 9.66
C ASN A 45 -17.81 -9.70 8.84
N GLY A 46 -18.73 -9.40 7.92
CA GLY A 46 -18.66 -8.20 7.07
C GLY A 46 -18.69 -6.90 7.89
N MET A 47 -19.51 -6.85 8.94
CA MET A 47 -19.55 -5.73 9.88
C MET A 47 -18.21 -5.55 10.61
N MET A 48 -17.71 -6.59 11.26
CA MET A 48 -16.49 -6.51 12.06
C MET A 48 -15.27 -6.19 11.19
N CYS A 49 -15.19 -6.75 9.98
CA CYS A 49 -14.15 -6.42 9.00
C CYS A 49 -14.23 -4.96 8.52
N SER A 50 -15.43 -4.44 8.28
CA SER A 50 -15.63 -3.03 7.91
C SER A 50 -15.18 -2.09 9.02
N LEU A 51 -15.48 -2.43 10.28
CA LEU A 51 -15.04 -1.66 11.45
C LEU A 51 -13.52 -1.72 11.63
N ALA A 52 -12.89 -2.89 11.44
CA ALA A 52 -11.44 -3.04 11.48
C ALA A 52 -10.72 -2.19 10.40
N GLN A 53 -11.31 -2.08 9.21
CA GLN A 53 -10.81 -1.19 8.17
C GLN A 53 -10.91 0.29 8.59
N GLN A 54 -12.09 0.72 9.06
CA GLN A 54 -12.30 2.11 9.50
C GLN A 54 -11.42 2.48 10.70
N SER A 55 -11.19 1.53 11.62
CA SER A 55 -10.29 1.72 12.77
C SER A 55 -8.82 1.77 12.38
N ALA A 56 -8.45 1.52 11.12
CA ALA A 56 -7.10 1.67 10.61
C ALA A 56 -6.92 2.93 9.73
N GLU A 57 -7.96 3.74 9.54
CA GLU A 57 -7.92 4.91 8.65
C GLU A 57 -7.19 6.14 9.22
N LYS A 58 -6.88 7.07 8.31
CA LYS A 58 -5.96 8.19 8.54
C LYS A 58 -6.49 9.33 9.40
N ILE A 59 -7.81 9.42 9.59
CA ILE A 59 -8.45 10.53 10.30
C ILE A 59 -8.75 10.09 11.73
N ASP A 60 -8.13 10.76 12.70
CA ASP A 60 -8.12 10.35 14.10
C ASP A 60 -9.53 10.18 14.69
N ARG A 61 -10.43 11.15 14.45
CA ARG A 61 -11.81 11.08 14.93
C ARG A 61 -12.55 9.83 14.45
N TYR A 62 -12.49 9.54 13.15
CA TYR A 62 -13.24 8.42 12.57
C TYR A 62 -12.59 7.08 12.92
N ARG A 63 -11.25 7.05 12.99
CA ARG A 63 -10.51 5.92 13.51
C ARG A 63 -10.93 5.59 14.94
N ALA A 64 -11.02 6.61 15.79
CA ALA A 64 -11.43 6.47 17.18
C ALA A 64 -12.87 6.00 17.35
N HIS A 65 -13.78 6.57 16.56
CA HIS A 65 -15.16 6.13 16.55
C HIS A 65 -15.29 4.67 16.12
N ALA A 66 -14.63 4.27 15.03
CA ALA A 66 -14.65 2.90 14.53
C ALA A 66 -14.06 1.90 15.54
N GLY A 67 -12.91 2.22 16.15
CA GLY A 67 -12.30 1.38 17.17
C GLY A 67 -13.17 1.22 18.42
N SER A 68 -13.80 2.31 18.86
CA SER A 68 -14.77 2.28 19.97
C SER A 68 -15.98 1.40 19.67
N VAL A 69 -16.55 1.52 18.46
CA VAL A 69 -17.67 0.66 18.03
C VAL A 69 -17.26 -0.80 17.94
N PHE A 70 -16.09 -1.09 17.36
CA PHE A 70 -15.53 -2.45 17.26
C PHE A 70 -15.42 -3.10 18.64
N VAL A 71 -14.80 -2.40 19.59
CA VAL A 71 -14.60 -2.91 20.95
C VAL A 71 -15.93 -3.03 21.70
N ARG A 72 -16.85 -2.08 21.55
CA ARG A 72 -18.16 -2.14 22.20
C ARG A 72 -18.99 -3.35 21.75
N LEU A 73 -18.92 -3.72 20.46
CA LEU A 73 -19.55 -4.93 19.96
C LEU A 73 -18.84 -6.19 20.47
N LEU A 74 -17.50 -6.19 20.51
CA LEU A 74 -16.70 -7.31 21.02
C LEU A 74 -16.96 -7.58 22.51
N HIS A 75 -17.05 -6.53 23.32
CA HIS A 75 -17.21 -6.62 24.78
C HIS A 75 -18.66 -6.76 25.23
N SER A 76 -19.62 -6.63 24.31
CA SER A 76 -21.00 -6.99 24.58
C SER A 76 -21.07 -8.47 24.97
N ASN A 77 -21.47 -8.73 26.22
CA ASN A 77 -21.49 -10.06 26.84
C ASN A 77 -22.87 -10.46 27.40
N ASN A 78 -23.80 -9.51 27.56
CA ASN A 78 -25.14 -9.76 28.10
C ASN A 78 -26.23 -8.99 27.34
N PRO A 79 -26.78 -9.55 26.24
CA PRO A 79 -26.31 -10.76 25.55
C PRO A 79 -25.10 -10.49 24.63
N ALA A 80 -24.30 -11.52 24.35
CA ALA A 80 -23.13 -11.40 23.51
C ALA A 80 -23.48 -11.37 22.01
N VAL A 81 -22.81 -10.51 21.22
CA VAL A 81 -22.92 -10.52 19.76
C VAL A 81 -22.44 -11.90 19.24
N PRO A 82 -23.30 -12.68 18.55
CA PRO A 82 -22.95 -14.01 18.07
C PRO A 82 -22.00 -13.94 16.87
N HIS A 83 -21.30 -15.04 16.59
CA HIS A 83 -20.51 -15.24 15.36
C HIS A 83 -19.39 -14.22 15.08
N ILE A 84 -18.93 -13.44 16.06
CA ILE A 84 -17.71 -12.62 15.89
C ILE A 84 -16.53 -13.57 15.59
N PRO A 85 -15.88 -13.45 14.42
CA PRO A 85 -14.76 -14.31 14.07
C PRO A 85 -13.55 -14.01 14.97
N HIS A 86 -12.79 -15.03 15.35
CA HIS A 86 -11.61 -14.90 16.21
C HIS A 86 -11.86 -14.19 17.54
N ARG A 87 -13.02 -14.42 18.17
CA ARG A 87 -13.43 -13.68 19.38
C ARG A 87 -12.40 -13.77 20.50
N GLU A 88 -11.79 -14.93 20.71
CA GLU A 88 -10.78 -15.13 21.77
C GLU A 88 -9.51 -14.32 21.49
N GLU A 89 -8.98 -14.39 20.28
CA GLU A 89 -7.81 -13.64 19.86
C GLU A 89 -8.07 -12.13 19.87
N LEU A 90 -9.28 -11.70 19.48
CA LEU A 90 -9.69 -10.30 19.57
C LEU A 90 -9.76 -9.81 21.02
N LEU A 91 -10.23 -10.64 21.96
CA LEU A 91 -10.23 -10.30 23.38
C LEU A 91 -8.81 -10.25 23.97
N ALA A 92 -7.86 -11.02 23.41
CA ALA A 92 -6.45 -10.90 23.77
C ALA A 92 -5.82 -9.60 23.25
N ILE A 93 -6.20 -9.14 22.05
CA ILE A 93 -5.76 -7.86 21.48
C ILE A 93 -6.43 -6.69 22.21
N PHE A 94 -7.73 -6.80 22.48
CA PHE A 94 -8.55 -5.76 23.12
C PHE A 94 -9.20 -6.33 24.39
N PRO A 95 -8.47 -6.40 25.51
CA PRO A 95 -9.01 -6.92 26.75
C PRO A 95 -10.15 -6.03 27.28
N THR A 96 -11.14 -6.64 27.92
CA THR A 96 -12.24 -5.93 28.59
C THR A 96 -11.71 -5.06 29.73
N GLU A 97 -10.73 -5.57 30.47
CA GLU A 97 -9.99 -4.83 31.48
C GLU A 97 -9.06 -3.82 30.79
N GLY A 98 -9.28 -2.52 31.05
CA GLY A 98 -8.48 -1.45 30.44
C GLY A 98 -8.93 -1.03 29.04
N ALA A 99 -10.01 -1.57 28.49
CA ALA A 99 -10.59 -1.15 27.20
C ALA A 99 -10.84 0.37 27.13
N GLU A 100 -11.32 0.95 28.24
CA GLU A 100 -11.58 2.39 28.37
C GLU A 100 -10.30 3.24 28.40
N SER A 101 -9.13 2.63 28.66
CA SER A 101 -7.85 3.32 28.72
C SER A 101 -7.18 3.47 27.35
N LEU A 102 -7.61 2.71 26.34
CA LEU A 102 -7.05 2.78 24.99
C LEU A 102 -7.46 4.10 24.31
N ASN A 103 -6.52 5.04 24.16
CA ASN A 103 -6.79 6.27 23.45
C ASN A 103 -6.66 6.08 21.93
N TRP A 104 -7.77 5.74 21.29
CA TRP A 104 -7.83 5.56 19.83
C TRP A 104 -7.49 6.81 19.01
N ASN A 105 -7.65 8.02 19.58
CA ASN A 105 -7.27 9.25 18.90
C ASN A 105 -5.75 9.36 18.77
N ALA A 106 -4.98 8.78 19.70
CA ALA A 106 -3.52 8.79 19.65
C ALA A 106 -3.03 7.67 18.70
N PRO A 107 -2.43 8.00 17.53
CA PRO A 107 -1.91 7.00 16.61
C PRO A 107 -0.91 6.02 17.25
N SER A 108 -0.08 6.53 18.17
CA SER A 108 0.92 5.76 18.90
C SER A 108 0.36 4.66 19.79
N GLN A 109 -0.90 4.79 20.23
CA GLN A 109 -1.57 3.78 21.05
C GLN A 109 -2.48 2.89 20.20
N ALA A 110 -3.13 3.45 19.19
CA ALA A 110 -4.07 2.72 18.34
C ALA A 110 -3.37 1.71 17.41
N PHE A 111 -2.37 2.15 16.65
CA PHE A 111 -1.78 1.32 15.58
C PHE A 111 -1.10 0.02 16.07
N PRO A 112 -0.43 -0.04 17.23
CA PRO A 112 0.11 -1.29 17.76
C PRO A 112 -0.95 -2.38 18.00
N HIS A 113 -2.20 -2.01 18.27
CA HIS A 113 -3.31 -2.96 18.42
C HIS A 113 -3.92 -3.29 17.06
N ILE A 114 -4.12 -2.28 16.21
CA ILE A 114 -4.69 -2.45 14.87
C ILE A 114 -3.85 -3.43 14.02
N THR A 115 -2.52 -3.34 14.05
CA THR A 115 -1.67 -4.21 13.23
C THR A 115 -1.64 -5.66 13.72
N GLN A 116 -2.06 -5.95 14.95
CA GLN A 116 -2.23 -7.33 15.41
C GLN A 116 -3.38 -8.04 14.68
N LEU A 117 -4.38 -7.30 14.20
CA LEU A 117 -5.48 -7.85 13.38
C LEU A 117 -4.98 -8.45 12.06
N LEU A 118 -3.80 -8.06 11.57
CA LEU A 118 -3.20 -8.65 10.37
C LEU A 118 -2.85 -10.14 10.52
N ARG A 119 -2.76 -10.63 11.77
CA ARG A 119 -2.56 -12.06 12.08
C ARG A 119 -3.83 -12.89 11.93
N LEU A 120 -4.99 -12.25 11.85
CA LEU A 120 -6.30 -12.90 11.79
C LEU A 120 -6.79 -12.93 10.34
N PRO A 121 -6.90 -14.11 9.69
CA PRO A 121 -7.16 -14.19 8.25
C PRO A 121 -8.42 -13.45 7.78
N GLN A 122 -9.49 -13.46 8.58
CA GLN A 122 -10.78 -12.82 8.29
C GLN A 122 -10.63 -11.29 8.21
N TYR A 123 -9.75 -10.72 9.03
CA TYR A 123 -9.56 -9.27 9.17
C TYR A 123 -8.44 -8.73 8.28
N GLN A 124 -7.44 -9.56 7.94
CA GLN A 124 -6.19 -9.17 7.32
C GLN A 124 -6.37 -8.24 6.10
N TYR A 125 -7.24 -8.61 5.15
CA TYR A 125 -7.48 -7.81 3.94
C TYR A 125 -8.00 -6.40 4.26
N HIS A 126 -9.00 -6.30 5.12
CA HIS A 126 -9.68 -5.06 5.44
C HIS A 126 -8.84 -4.15 6.34
N THR A 127 -8.12 -4.72 7.30
CA THR A 127 -7.13 -4.00 8.11
C THR A 127 -6.02 -3.45 7.23
N LEU A 128 -5.46 -4.25 6.31
CA LEU A 128 -4.40 -3.80 5.39
C LEU A 128 -4.87 -2.68 4.45
N LEU A 129 -6.11 -2.76 3.95
CA LEU A 129 -6.72 -1.70 3.15
C LEU A 129 -6.87 -0.39 3.96
N GLY A 130 -7.25 -0.45 5.24
CA GLY A 130 -7.30 0.74 6.09
C GLY A 130 -5.92 1.30 6.41
N LEU A 131 -4.95 0.43 6.74
CA LEU A 131 -3.55 0.83 6.99
C LEU A 131 -2.92 1.51 5.77
N THR A 132 -3.23 1.05 4.56
CA THR A 132 -2.75 1.62 3.30
C THR A 132 -2.92 3.14 3.24
N VAL A 133 -4.11 3.65 3.61
CA VAL A 133 -4.40 5.09 3.53
C VAL A 133 -3.76 5.90 4.67
N SER A 134 -3.39 5.24 5.76
CA SER A 134 -2.69 5.83 6.90
C SER A 134 -1.18 5.90 6.68
N VAL A 135 -0.57 4.78 6.29
CA VAL A 135 0.87 4.63 6.03
C VAL A 135 1.30 5.44 4.81
N GLY A 136 0.51 5.40 3.74
CA GLY A 136 0.73 6.21 2.53
C GLY A 136 0.11 7.61 2.59
N GLY A 137 -0.30 8.05 3.77
CA GLY A 137 -1.02 9.30 4.01
C GLY A 137 -0.18 10.56 3.84
N LEU A 138 -0.70 11.67 4.39
CA LEU A 138 -0.03 12.98 4.42
C LEU A 138 0.24 13.48 5.85
N THR A 139 -0.54 13.01 6.83
CA THR A 139 -0.41 13.43 8.23
C THR A 139 0.80 12.75 8.85
N GLU A 140 1.83 13.53 9.19
CA GLU A 140 3.14 13.02 9.64
C GLU A 140 3.04 12.07 10.84
N SER A 141 2.30 12.45 11.89
CA SER A 141 2.13 11.61 13.09
C SER A 141 1.46 10.27 12.76
N THR A 142 0.36 10.31 12.02
CA THR A 142 -0.37 9.12 11.57
C THR A 142 0.51 8.22 10.72
N VAL A 143 1.22 8.78 9.73
CA VAL A 143 2.17 8.03 8.88
C VAL A 143 3.24 7.39 9.76
N ARG A 144 3.92 8.16 10.61
CA ARG A 144 4.99 7.66 11.48
C ARG A 144 4.56 6.46 12.33
N PHE A 145 3.46 6.56 13.06
CA PHE A 145 3.04 5.51 13.98
C PHE A 145 2.38 4.31 13.28
N SER A 146 1.65 4.54 12.19
CA SER A 146 1.08 3.45 11.38
C SER A 146 2.17 2.66 10.65
N SER A 147 3.12 3.36 10.02
CA SER A 147 4.29 2.76 9.39
C SER A 147 5.06 1.92 10.40
N GLN A 148 5.46 2.52 11.54
CA GLN A 148 6.24 1.83 12.54
C GLN A 148 5.56 0.54 13.02
N SER A 149 4.26 0.61 13.36
CA SER A 149 3.51 -0.57 13.84
C SER A 149 3.34 -1.65 12.77
N LEU A 150 3.18 -1.26 11.49
CA LEU A 150 3.08 -2.21 10.37
C LEU A 150 4.43 -2.92 10.15
N PHE A 151 5.51 -2.16 10.20
CA PHE A 151 6.85 -2.71 10.00
C PHE A 151 7.30 -3.59 11.17
N ASP A 152 6.97 -3.23 12.40
CA ASP A 152 7.20 -4.09 13.57
C ASP A 152 6.45 -5.42 13.42
N HIS A 153 5.21 -5.40 12.92
CA HIS A 153 4.48 -6.62 12.59
C HIS A 153 5.16 -7.44 11.49
N LEU A 154 5.62 -6.80 10.42
CA LEU A 154 6.29 -7.49 9.30
C LEU A 154 7.59 -8.15 9.71
N MET A 155 8.38 -7.52 10.57
CA MET A 155 9.63 -8.10 11.10
C MET A 155 9.39 -9.40 11.88
N LEU A 156 8.21 -9.57 12.49
CA LEU A 156 7.86 -10.81 13.20
C LEU A 156 7.55 -11.98 12.26
N ILE A 157 7.13 -11.70 11.02
CA ILE A 157 6.79 -12.72 10.02
C ILE A 157 7.80 -12.83 8.88
N GLN A 158 8.79 -11.92 8.81
CA GLN A 158 9.75 -11.84 7.69
C GLN A 158 10.50 -13.16 7.46
N GLN A 159 10.84 -13.86 8.54
CA GLN A 159 11.59 -15.13 8.52
C GLN A 159 10.67 -16.37 8.43
N ASP A 160 9.35 -16.19 8.37
CA ASP A 160 8.38 -17.24 8.13
C ASP A 160 7.84 -17.11 6.69
N PRO A 161 8.35 -17.93 5.74
CA PRO A 161 7.96 -17.83 4.34
C PRO A 161 6.46 -18.03 4.11
N ALA A 162 5.80 -18.85 4.93
CA ALA A 162 4.38 -19.10 4.79
C ALA A 162 3.56 -17.90 5.24
N ALA A 163 3.89 -17.30 6.40
CA ALA A 163 3.22 -16.12 6.91
C ALA A 163 3.47 -14.89 6.02
N LEU A 164 4.72 -14.66 5.60
CA LEU A 164 5.07 -13.58 4.68
C LEU A 164 4.42 -13.76 3.30
N GLY A 165 4.33 -15.01 2.82
CA GLY A 165 3.60 -15.35 1.59
C GLY A 165 2.11 -14.99 1.67
N GLN A 166 1.43 -15.40 2.75
CA GLN A 166 0.02 -15.06 2.97
C GLN A 166 -0.23 -13.55 3.06
N PHE A 167 0.64 -12.82 3.78
CA PHE A 167 0.57 -11.37 3.87
C PHE A 167 0.78 -10.72 2.48
N SER A 168 1.76 -11.21 1.73
CA SER A 168 2.06 -10.74 0.37
C SER A 168 0.90 -10.99 -0.60
N ASP A 169 0.20 -12.11 -0.49
CA ASP A 169 -1.02 -12.39 -1.25
C ASP A 169 -2.17 -11.45 -0.89
N ALA A 170 -2.34 -11.12 0.41
CA ALA A 170 -3.30 -10.10 0.83
C ALA A 170 -2.94 -8.72 0.28
N LEU A 171 -1.66 -8.34 0.30
CA LEU A 171 -1.15 -7.10 -0.26
C LEU A 171 -1.45 -6.98 -1.76
N LEU A 172 -1.13 -8.01 -2.54
CA LEU A 172 -1.43 -8.05 -3.98
C LEU A 172 -2.94 -8.02 -4.27
N ARG A 173 -3.76 -8.70 -3.45
CA ARG A 173 -5.23 -8.64 -3.55
C ARG A 173 -5.75 -7.22 -3.31
N VAL A 174 -5.29 -6.54 -2.26
CA VAL A 174 -5.67 -5.14 -1.97
C VAL A 174 -5.33 -4.24 -3.15
N PHE A 175 -4.12 -4.37 -3.71
CA PHE A 175 -3.74 -3.53 -4.86
C PHE A 175 -4.61 -3.82 -6.08
N ARG A 176 -4.79 -5.10 -6.42
CA ARG A 176 -5.57 -5.54 -7.60
C ARG A 176 -7.01 -5.03 -7.55
N HIS A 177 -7.67 -5.10 -6.39
CA HIS A 177 -9.05 -4.64 -6.23
C HIS A 177 -9.19 -3.11 -6.25
N ASN A 178 -8.09 -2.36 -6.04
CA ASN A 178 -8.10 -0.91 -5.95
C ASN A 178 -7.33 -0.22 -7.10
N LEU A 179 -7.06 -0.93 -8.20
CA LEU A 179 -6.52 -0.31 -9.40
C LEU A 179 -7.43 0.83 -9.86
N ARG A 180 -6.81 1.96 -10.23
CA ARG A 180 -7.46 3.21 -10.68
C ARG A 180 -8.33 3.89 -9.61
N ASN A 181 -8.31 3.41 -8.37
CA ASN A 181 -8.88 4.12 -7.23
C ASN A 181 -7.77 4.93 -6.54
N ASP A 182 -7.53 6.14 -7.02
CA ASP A 182 -6.41 7.00 -6.61
C ASP A 182 -6.41 7.33 -5.11
N ARG A 183 -7.57 7.27 -4.44
CA ARG A 183 -7.67 7.39 -2.97
C ARG A 183 -6.84 6.32 -2.26
N VAL A 184 -6.78 5.12 -2.84
CA VAL A 184 -6.10 3.95 -2.27
C VAL A 184 -4.79 3.68 -2.99
N SER A 185 -4.77 3.68 -4.33
CA SER A 185 -3.58 3.26 -5.10
C SER A 185 -2.37 4.17 -4.90
N ILE A 186 -2.56 5.49 -4.75
CA ILE A 186 -1.44 6.41 -4.49
C ILE A 186 -0.83 6.17 -3.10
N PRO A 187 -1.60 6.17 -1.99
CA PRO A 187 -1.09 5.74 -0.68
C PRO A 187 -0.49 4.34 -0.69
N PHE A 188 -1.08 3.40 -1.44
CA PHE A 188 -0.57 2.04 -1.56
C PHE A 188 0.83 2.00 -2.15
N LEU A 189 1.08 2.74 -3.24
CA LEU A 189 2.42 2.86 -3.83
C LEU A 189 3.43 3.47 -2.84
N LYS A 190 3.03 4.48 -2.06
CA LYS A 190 3.90 5.06 -1.01
C LYS A 190 4.17 4.09 0.15
N MET A 191 3.21 3.25 0.49
CA MET A 191 3.41 2.21 1.50
C MET A 191 4.37 1.14 0.99
N LEU A 192 4.20 0.68 -0.26
CA LEU A 192 5.11 -0.27 -0.89
C LEU A 192 6.55 0.23 -0.96
N ASP A 193 6.74 1.49 -1.34
CA ASP A 193 8.06 2.15 -1.36
C ASP A 193 8.74 2.04 0.01
N GLN A 194 8.04 2.41 1.08
CA GLN A 194 8.57 2.26 2.45
C GLN A 194 8.83 0.79 2.84
N MET A 195 8.00 -0.16 2.42
CA MET A 195 8.21 -1.59 2.69
C MET A 195 9.45 -2.13 1.99
N LEU A 196 9.66 -1.74 0.74
CA LEU A 196 10.81 -2.12 -0.08
C LEU A 196 12.11 -1.52 0.47
N ALA A 197 12.06 -0.26 0.91
CA ALA A 197 13.21 0.42 1.52
C ALA A 197 13.61 -0.14 2.90
N ARG A 198 12.67 -0.78 3.62
CA ARG A 198 12.92 -1.39 4.94
C ARG A 198 13.16 -2.90 4.86
N ALA A 199 13.56 -3.43 3.71
CA ALA A 199 13.95 -4.84 3.57
C ALA A 199 12.85 -5.85 3.99
N CYS A 200 11.57 -5.45 3.97
CA CYS A 200 10.47 -6.29 4.47
C CYS A 200 10.29 -7.58 3.66
N PHE A 201 10.84 -7.65 2.45
CA PHE A 201 10.75 -8.77 1.52
C PHE A 201 12.11 -9.40 1.19
N ASP A 202 13.13 -9.20 2.03
CA ASP A 202 14.50 -9.67 1.78
C ASP A 202 14.55 -11.17 1.45
N THR A 203 13.76 -11.99 2.14
CA THR A 203 13.66 -13.44 1.89
C THR A 203 13.16 -13.79 0.50
N PHE A 204 12.47 -12.87 -0.19
CA PHE A 204 12.04 -13.06 -1.58
C PHE A 204 13.09 -12.61 -2.60
N THR A 205 14.11 -11.85 -2.18
CA THR A 205 15.13 -11.31 -3.11
C THR A 205 16.14 -12.37 -3.55
N THR A 206 16.29 -13.44 -2.77
CA THR A 206 17.13 -14.61 -3.06
C THR A 206 16.57 -15.48 -4.18
N ASP A 207 15.26 -15.42 -4.40
CA ASP A 207 14.58 -16.21 -5.42
C ASP A 207 14.52 -15.43 -6.73
N GLN A 208 15.16 -15.97 -7.77
CA GLN A 208 15.09 -15.38 -9.11
C GLN A 208 13.64 -15.34 -9.59
N ASP A 209 13.20 -14.17 -10.04
CA ASP A 209 11.86 -13.96 -10.58
C ASP A 209 10.72 -14.40 -9.62
N HIS A 210 10.90 -14.18 -8.31
CA HIS A 210 9.88 -14.51 -7.31
C HIS A 210 8.50 -13.96 -7.69
N GLN A 211 7.45 -14.80 -7.58
CA GLN A 211 6.12 -14.47 -8.12
C GLN A 211 5.54 -13.15 -7.56
N PHE A 212 5.83 -12.83 -6.30
CA PHE A 212 5.42 -11.57 -5.68
C PHE A 212 5.87 -10.35 -6.50
N CYS A 213 7.16 -10.24 -6.83
CA CYS A 213 7.69 -9.06 -7.51
C CYS A 213 7.26 -9.01 -8.98
N VAL A 214 7.10 -10.16 -9.63
CA VAL A 214 6.57 -10.27 -11.00
C VAL A 214 5.14 -9.73 -11.07
N VAL A 215 4.26 -10.17 -10.15
CA VAL A 215 2.87 -9.72 -10.09
C VAL A 215 2.80 -8.25 -9.67
N LEU A 216 3.60 -7.83 -8.69
CA LEU A 216 3.65 -6.44 -8.23
C LEU A 216 4.06 -5.49 -9.35
N LEU A 217 5.13 -5.80 -10.09
CA LEU A 217 5.55 -5.03 -11.26
C LEU A 217 4.42 -4.90 -12.30
N SER A 218 3.71 -6.00 -12.57
CA SER A 218 2.58 -5.99 -13.51
C SER A 218 1.45 -5.06 -13.04
N LEU A 219 1.10 -5.09 -11.74
CA LEU A 219 0.07 -4.23 -11.17
C LEU A 219 0.49 -2.76 -11.20
N CYS A 220 1.73 -2.43 -10.83
CA CYS A 220 2.27 -1.07 -10.91
C CYS A 220 2.21 -0.53 -12.34
N LYS A 221 2.58 -1.34 -13.35
CA LYS A 221 2.52 -0.97 -14.76
C LYS A 221 1.09 -0.70 -15.23
N GLU A 222 0.12 -1.52 -14.83
CA GLU A 222 -1.29 -1.31 -15.18
C GLU A 222 -1.86 -0.05 -14.47
N GLU A 223 -1.47 0.20 -13.22
CA GLU A 223 -1.93 1.36 -12.44
C GLU A 223 -1.50 2.70 -13.07
N ILE A 224 -0.27 2.76 -13.58
CA ILE A 224 0.25 3.99 -14.21
C ILE A 224 -0.04 4.10 -15.71
N LYS A 225 -0.62 3.06 -16.30
CA LYS A 225 -0.85 2.99 -17.75
C LYS A 225 -1.70 4.16 -18.21
N LYS A 226 -1.12 5.01 -19.06
CA LYS A 226 -1.74 6.26 -19.57
C LYS A 226 -2.13 7.26 -18.47
N SER A 227 -1.64 7.10 -17.24
CA SER A 227 -1.90 8.04 -16.15
C SER A 227 -1.30 9.41 -16.48
N LYS A 228 -2.03 10.46 -16.10
CA LYS A 228 -1.56 11.85 -16.16
C LYS A 228 -1.36 12.44 -14.75
N ASP A 229 -1.69 11.71 -13.69
CA ASP A 229 -1.46 12.17 -12.32
C ASP A 229 0.03 12.03 -12.00
N THR A 230 0.72 13.17 -11.84
CA THR A 230 2.15 13.21 -11.59
C THR A 230 2.53 12.68 -10.21
N ARG A 231 1.64 12.77 -9.20
CA ARG A 231 1.87 12.22 -7.86
C ARG A 231 1.87 10.70 -7.93
N LYS A 232 0.89 10.11 -8.61
CA LYS A 232 0.82 8.67 -8.85
C LYS A 232 2.07 8.15 -9.58
N LEU A 233 2.47 8.84 -10.65
CA LEU A 233 3.66 8.47 -11.43
C LEU A 233 4.93 8.50 -10.58
N ARG A 234 5.12 9.55 -9.76
CA ARG A 234 6.26 9.65 -8.84
C ARG A 234 6.27 8.54 -7.80
N SER A 235 5.12 8.23 -7.20
CA SER A 235 5.02 7.12 -6.24
C SER A 235 5.32 5.77 -6.89
N ALA A 236 4.95 5.57 -8.16
CA ALA A 236 5.29 4.35 -8.87
C ALA A 236 6.79 4.26 -9.25
N ILE A 237 7.44 5.38 -9.59
CA ILE A 237 8.90 5.42 -9.82
C ILE A 237 9.64 4.92 -8.58
N ALA A 238 9.26 5.41 -7.39
CA ALA A 238 9.88 4.99 -6.13
C ALA A 238 9.75 3.48 -5.91
N VAL A 239 8.55 2.92 -6.15
CA VAL A 239 8.32 1.46 -6.10
C VAL A 239 9.16 0.72 -7.15
N PHE A 240 9.28 1.22 -8.38
CA PHE A 240 10.15 0.59 -9.37
C PHE A 240 11.61 0.61 -8.94
N CYS A 241 12.11 1.71 -8.39
CA CYS A 241 13.46 1.76 -7.83
C CYS A 241 13.63 0.74 -6.70
N GLY A 242 12.66 0.64 -5.79
CA GLY A 242 12.69 -0.38 -4.73
C GLY A 242 12.63 -1.82 -5.25
N LEU A 243 11.98 -2.08 -6.40
CA LEU A 243 11.92 -3.42 -6.99
C LEU A 243 13.23 -3.87 -7.65
N ILE A 244 14.24 -3.00 -7.76
CA ILE A 244 15.53 -3.37 -8.37
C ILE A 244 16.25 -4.47 -7.57
N GLN A 245 16.00 -4.54 -6.26
CA GLN A 245 16.63 -5.50 -5.35
C GLN A 245 16.35 -6.95 -5.76
N PHE A 246 15.20 -7.23 -6.40
CA PHE A 246 14.85 -8.57 -6.87
C PHE A 246 15.69 -8.96 -8.10
N GLN A 247 16.19 -10.19 -8.11
CA GLN A 247 17.05 -10.72 -9.18
C GLN A 247 16.25 -11.39 -10.31
N GLY A 248 16.90 -11.56 -11.47
CA GLY A 248 16.34 -12.25 -12.64
C GLY A 248 15.79 -11.31 -13.72
N GLU A 249 14.87 -11.83 -14.54
CA GLU A 249 14.27 -11.08 -15.64
C GLU A 249 13.38 -9.92 -15.16
N VAL A 250 12.84 -10.00 -13.95
CA VAL A 250 12.09 -8.93 -13.31
C VAL A 250 12.94 -7.67 -13.15
N ARG A 251 14.22 -7.79 -12.79
CA ARG A 251 15.16 -6.66 -12.64
C ARG A 251 15.31 -5.91 -13.97
N LYS A 252 15.52 -6.65 -15.07
CA LYS A 252 15.62 -6.07 -16.43
C LYS A 252 14.31 -5.38 -16.83
N LYS A 253 13.16 -5.96 -16.49
CA LYS A 253 11.84 -5.36 -16.78
C LYS A 253 11.58 -4.10 -15.95
N VAL A 254 12.07 -4.04 -14.71
CA VAL A 254 12.04 -2.84 -13.85
C VAL A 254 12.89 -1.73 -14.49
N LEU A 255 14.15 -2.02 -14.84
CA LEU A 255 15.03 -1.06 -15.51
C LEU A 255 14.41 -0.55 -16.81
N PHE A 256 13.87 -1.45 -17.64
CA PHE A 256 13.15 -1.06 -18.86
C PHE A 256 12.00 -0.09 -18.56
N GLN A 257 11.24 -0.34 -17.50
CA GLN A 257 10.12 0.51 -17.10
C GLN A 257 10.58 1.90 -16.62
N LEU A 258 11.71 1.99 -15.91
CA LEU A 258 12.34 3.26 -15.51
C LEU A 258 12.87 4.02 -16.74
N LEU A 259 13.54 3.32 -17.67
CA LEU A 259 14.03 3.89 -18.94
C LEU A 259 12.89 4.39 -19.85
N LEU A 260 11.69 3.82 -19.75
CA LEU A 260 10.49 4.38 -20.39
C LEU A 260 10.08 5.71 -19.76
N LEU A 261 10.16 5.82 -18.42
CA LEU A 261 9.77 7.02 -17.67
C LEU A 261 10.76 8.17 -17.83
N LEU A 262 12.05 7.89 -18.10
CA LEU A 262 13.03 8.90 -18.53
C LEU A 262 12.68 9.59 -19.85
N CYS A 263 11.78 9.03 -20.64
CA CYS A 263 11.25 9.64 -21.87
C CYS A 263 9.77 10.02 -21.74
N HIS A 264 9.25 10.13 -20.51
CA HIS A 264 7.84 10.48 -20.28
C HIS A 264 7.51 11.88 -20.85
N ARG A 265 6.25 12.08 -21.26
CA ARG A 265 5.80 13.35 -21.86
C ARG A 265 5.92 14.56 -20.92
N PHE A 266 5.97 14.32 -19.62
CA PHE A 266 6.08 15.37 -18.62
C PHE A 266 7.54 15.52 -18.14
N PRO A 267 8.18 16.69 -18.34
CA PRO A 267 9.55 16.95 -17.89
C PRO A 267 9.80 16.60 -16.43
N VAL A 268 8.84 16.96 -15.57
CA VAL A 268 8.91 16.71 -14.13
C VAL A 268 9.03 15.22 -13.78
N ILE A 269 8.44 14.34 -14.59
CA ILE A 269 8.51 12.88 -14.38
C ILE A 269 9.88 12.36 -14.83
N ARG A 270 10.41 12.86 -15.95
CA ARG A 270 11.74 12.48 -16.44
C ARG A 270 12.82 12.85 -15.42
N LYS A 271 12.79 14.10 -14.95
CA LYS A 271 13.70 14.61 -13.91
C LYS A 271 13.63 13.77 -12.63
N THR A 272 12.41 13.53 -12.10
CA THR A 272 12.27 12.69 -10.90
C THR A 272 12.76 11.26 -11.13
N THR A 273 12.51 10.68 -12.31
CA THR A 273 13.00 9.34 -12.65
C THR A 273 14.53 9.32 -12.64
N ALA A 274 15.19 10.28 -13.28
CA ALA A 274 16.65 10.34 -13.31
C ALA A 274 17.26 10.44 -11.91
N SER A 275 16.75 11.35 -11.06
CA SER A 275 17.23 11.51 -9.69
C SER A 275 17.04 10.24 -8.85
N GLN A 276 15.88 9.59 -8.93
CA GLN A 276 15.63 8.38 -8.14
C GLN A 276 16.38 7.16 -8.67
N VAL A 277 16.60 7.06 -9.98
CA VAL A 277 17.47 6.01 -10.54
C VAL A 277 18.91 6.21 -10.09
N TYR A 278 19.40 7.45 -10.08
CA TYR A 278 20.74 7.75 -9.56
C TYR A 278 20.88 7.34 -8.09
N GLU A 279 19.94 7.72 -7.22
CA GLU A 279 19.94 7.32 -5.80
C GLU A 279 19.83 5.80 -5.61
N MET A 280 19.01 5.14 -6.43
CA MET A 280 18.88 3.69 -6.44
C MET A 280 20.21 2.99 -6.77
N LEU A 281 20.95 3.50 -7.76
CA LEU A 281 22.25 2.92 -8.16
C LEU A 281 23.36 3.16 -7.14
N LEU A 282 23.28 4.24 -6.36
CA LEU A 282 24.14 4.42 -5.18
C LEU A 282 23.86 3.40 -4.07
N THR A 283 22.61 2.92 -3.99
CA THR A 283 22.18 1.99 -2.94
C THR A 283 22.43 0.53 -3.34
N TYR A 284 22.26 0.20 -4.61
CA TYR A 284 22.40 -1.15 -5.17
C TYR A 284 23.51 -1.17 -6.23
N ASP A 285 24.75 -1.38 -5.77
CA ASP A 285 25.95 -1.37 -6.61
C ASP A 285 26.11 -2.64 -7.47
N ASP A 286 25.38 -3.71 -7.16
CA ASP A 286 25.34 -4.98 -7.91
C ASP A 286 24.49 -4.93 -9.19
N VAL A 287 23.84 -3.79 -9.48
CA VAL A 287 22.88 -3.65 -10.58
C VAL A 287 23.57 -3.39 -11.92
N ILE A 288 24.73 -2.72 -11.91
CA ILE A 288 25.44 -2.25 -13.10
C ILE A 288 26.84 -2.84 -13.12
N ASP A 289 27.34 -3.14 -14.31
CA ASP A 289 28.75 -3.47 -14.52
C ASP A 289 29.65 -2.30 -14.03
N PRO A 290 30.62 -2.55 -13.13
CA PRO A 290 31.53 -1.52 -12.64
C PRO A 290 32.22 -0.72 -13.75
N ASP A 291 32.46 -1.33 -14.92
CA ASP A 291 33.13 -0.68 -16.05
C ASP A 291 32.32 0.46 -16.68
N VAL A 292 31.01 0.49 -16.50
CA VAL A 292 30.10 1.53 -17.07
C VAL A 292 29.38 2.34 -16.00
N MET A 293 29.66 2.10 -14.71
CA MET A 293 28.98 2.76 -13.59
C MET A 293 29.15 4.29 -13.66
N ASP A 294 30.38 4.77 -13.80
CA ASP A 294 30.67 6.21 -13.85
C ASP A 294 29.95 6.89 -15.02
N ASP A 295 29.97 6.27 -16.20
CA ASP A 295 29.29 6.78 -17.40
C ASP A 295 27.76 6.88 -17.21
N VAL A 296 27.14 5.84 -16.61
CA VAL A 296 25.71 5.83 -16.31
C VAL A 296 25.37 6.94 -15.31
N MET A 297 26.15 7.05 -14.24
CA MET A 297 25.93 8.03 -13.18
C MET A 297 26.07 9.47 -13.71
N THR A 298 27.12 9.76 -14.48
CA THR A 298 27.31 11.05 -15.16
C THR A 298 26.17 11.34 -16.13
N SER A 299 25.73 10.35 -16.92
CA SER A 299 24.61 10.56 -17.83
C SER A 299 23.31 10.89 -17.10
N LEU A 300 23.03 10.24 -15.97
CA LEU A 300 21.84 10.53 -15.15
C LEU A 300 21.90 11.92 -14.50
N SER A 301 23.07 12.37 -14.03
CA SER A 301 23.24 13.67 -13.36
C SER A 301 23.31 14.85 -14.32
N ASP A 302 24.06 14.73 -15.41
CA ASP A 302 24.45 15.86 -16.25
C ASP A 302 23.46 16.12 -17.39
N THR A 303 22.68 15.10 -17.78
CA THR A 303 21.64 15.26 -18.79
C THR A 303 20.53 16.17 -18.28
N ASN A 304 20.21 17.21 -19.05
CA ASN A 304 19.03 18.02 -18.79
C ASN A 304 17.75 17.26 -19.21
N TRP A 305 17.22 16.45 -18.29
CA TRP A 305 16.01 15.64 -18.49
C TRP A 305 14.74 16.46 -18.77
N GLU A 306 14.78 17.79 -18.67
CA GLU A 306 13.65 18.65 -18.97
C GLU A 306 13.58 19.06 -20.46
N GLU A 307 14.61 18.74 -21.26
CA GLU A 307 14.67 18.99 -22.71
C GLU A 307 13.64 18.22 -23.53
N ASP A 308 13.63 18.45 -24.84
CA ASP A 308 12.72 17.80 -25.76
C ASP A 308 12.89 16.27 -25.74
N VAL A 309 11.80 15.56 -26.05
CA VAL A 309 11.78 14.09 -25.95
C VAL A 309 12.70 13.43 -26.98
N ALA A 310 13.05 14.10 -28.09
CA ALA A 310 13.98 13.53 -29.06
C ALA A 310 15.42 13.56 -28.52
N THR A 311 15.82 14.64 -27.85
CA THR A 311 17.15 14.77 -27.23
C THR A 311 17.33 13.85 -26.02
N VAL A 312 16.38 13.81 -25.08
CA VAL A 312 16.50 12.89 -23.93
C VAL A 312 16.47 11.40 -24.35
N ARG A 313 15.91 11.09 -25.53
CA ARG A 313 15.85 9.72 -26.06
C ARG A 313 17.23 9.20 -26.49
N THR A 314 18.13 10.06 -26.97
CA THR A 314 19.50 9.63 -27.33
C THR A 314 20.25 9.19 -26.08
N HIS A 315 20.21 10.00 -25.02
CA HIS A 315 20.76 9.69 -23.70
C HIS A 315 20.15 8.42 -23.10
N ARG A 316 18.82 8.29 -23.12
CA ARG A 316 18.13 7.07 -22.66
C ARG A 316 18.56 5.84 -23.45
N ASN A 317 18.71 5.93 -24.78
CA ASN A 317 19.15 4.80 -25.59
C ASN A 317 20.59 4.38 -25.26
N GLN A 318 21.46 5.33 -24.92
CA GLN A 318 22.80 5.04 -24.43
C GLN A 318 22.75 4.32 -23.08
N LEU A 319 21.91 4.79 -22.15
CA LEU A 319 21.64 4.10 -20.87
C LEU A 319 21.12 2.66 -21.11
N CYS A 320 20.26 2.43 -22.11
CA CYS A 320 19.82 1.08 -22.47
C CYS A 320 21.00 0.18 -22.88
N ASP A 321 21.95 0.70 -23.65
CA ASP A 321 23.12 -0.07 -24.10
C ASP A 321 24.02 -0.44 -22.93
N TRP A 322 24.35 0.53 -22.06
CA TRP A 322 25.18 0.28 -20.86
C TRP A 322 24.52 -0.69 -19.88
N LEU A 323 23.20 -0.60 -19.70
CA LEU A 323 22.45 -1.46 -18.77
C LEU A 323 22.07 -2.83 -19.36
N GLY A 324 22.40 -3.10 -20.63
CA GLY A 324 22.02 -4.35 -21.30
C GLY A 324 20.50 -4.55 -21.43
N VAL A 325 19.74 -3.46 -21.50
CA VAL A 325 18.27 -3.47 -21.58
C VAL A 325 17.81 -3.11 -22.99
N GLN A 326 16.79 -3.79 -23.50
CA GLN A 326 16.24 -3.51 -24.84
C GLN A 326 15.80 -2.04 -24.96
N LYS A 327 16.20 -1.39 -26.06
CA LYS A 327 15.76 -0.04 -26.40
C LYS A 327 14.24 -0.01 -26.66
N PRO A 328 13.47 0.84 -25.97
CA PRO A 328 12.06 1.00 -26.27
C PRO A 328 11.83 1.54 -27.68
N GLN A 329 11.08 0.78 -28.48
CA GLN A 329 10.71 1.15 -29.85
C GLN A 329 9.42 1.97 -29.88
N LEU A 330 9.33 2.92 -30.81
CA LEU A 330 8.08 3.61 -31.09
C LEU A 330 7.11 2.63 -31.73
N VAL A 331 5.98 2.39 -31.08
CA VAL A 331 4.85 1.70 -31.73
C VAL A 331 4.34 2.66 -32.80
N ALA A 332 4.57 2.34 -34.07
CA ALA A 332 3.98 3.05 -35.19
C ALA A 332 2.46 3.08 -34.98
N LYS A 333 1.87 4.28 -34.89
CA LYS A 333 0.42 4.40 -34.93
C LYS A 333 -0.02 3.88 -36.29
N GLY A 334 -0.63 2.70 -36.32
CA GLY A 334 -1.36 2.25 -37.50
C GLY A 334 -2.39 3.31 -37.90
N PRO A 335 -2.75 3.40 -39.20
CA PRO A 335 -3.74 4.36 -39.64
C PRO A 335 -5.01 4.19 -38.81
N VAL A 336 -5.52 5.30 -38.28
CA VAL A 336 -6.84 5.34 -37.66
C VAL A 336 -7.82 4.93 -38.75
N GLN A 337 -8.37 3.73 -38.65
CA GLN A 337 -9.51 3.30 -39.46
C GLN A 337 -10.79 3.82 -38.85
#